data_AF-A0A7X5FRG8-F1
#
_entry.id   AF-A0A7X5FRG8-F1
#
_cell.length_a   1.000
_cell.length_b   1.000
_cell.length_c   1.000
_cell.angle_alpha   90.00
_cell.angle_beta   90.00
_cell.angle_gamma   90.00
#
_symmetry.space_group_name_H-M   'P 1'
#
loop_
_entity.id
_entity.type
_entity.pdbx_description
1 polymer ?
#
loop_
_entity_poly.entity_id
_entity_poly.type
_entity_poly.pdbx_seq_one_letter_code
_entity_poly.pdbx_strand_id
1 'polypeptide(L)'
;MRSGLNFDVIPAPDKVLPLLDNANLSAGGDAIDVTDVMHPSYKETAIRLSRDMGLRYSGVDIITAAPIENPIGQYFVIEINAAPGLDYYVEMGDKQRRTAREMYKKVLVAMTNP
;
A
#
# COMPACT_ATOMS: atom_id res chain seq x y z
N MET A 1 -16.57 20.75 0.23
CA MET A 1 -15.25 21.05 -0.37
C MET A 1 -14.53 22.04 0.52
N ARG A 2 -13.29 21.76 0.96
CA ARG A 2 -12.52 22.67 1.83
C ARG A 2 -12.03 23.94 1.13
N SER A 3 -11.96 23.92 -0.19
CA SER A 3 -11.45 25.02 -1.02
C SER A 3 -12.43 26.18 -1.19
N GLY A 4 -13.62 26.14 -0.57
CA GLY A 4 -14.68 27.13 -0.78
C GLY A 4 -15.24 27.14 -2.21
N LEU A 5 -14.86 26.15 -3.02
CA LEU A 5 -15.27 25.99 -4.40
C LEU A 5 -16.63 25.26 -4.46
N ASN A 6 -17.38 25.54 -5.51
CA ASN A 6 -18.58 24.80 -5.86
C ASN A 6 -18.32 23.91 -7.10
N PHE A 7 -19.30 23.12 -7.48
CA PHE A 7 -19.20 22.20 -8.63
C PHE A 7 -19.10 22.92 -9.99
N ASP A 8 -19.36 24.22 -10.05
CA ASP A 8 -19.28 25.02 -11.28
C ASP A 8 -17.87 25.57 -11.55
N VAL A 9 -16.94 25.37 -10.61
CA VAL A 9 -15.55 25.83 -10.77
C VAL A 9 -14.81 24.93 -11.76
N ILE A 10 -14.33 25.53 -12.84
CA ILE A 10 -13.39 24.90 -13.77
C ILE A 10 -11.96 25.18 -13.28
N PRO A 11 -11.18 24.16 -12.89
CA PRO A 11 -9.78 24.34 -12.49
C PRO A 11 -8.95 24.82 -13.67
N ALA A 12 -7.92 25.63 -13.41
CA ALA A 12 -6.90 25.90 -14.41
C ALA A 12 -6.23 24.58 -14.84
N PRO A 13 -5.71 24.49 -16.08
CA PRO A 13 -4.92 23.35 -16.51
C PRO A 13 -3.84 23.00 -15.47
N ASP A 14 -3.65 21.70 -15.23
CA ASP A 14 -2.67 21.13 -14.30
C ASP A 14 -2.86 21.47 -12.81
N LYS A 15 -3.96 22.14 -12.44
CA LYS A 15 -4.26 22.43 -11.03
C LYS A 15 -4.83 21.21 -10.33
N VAL A 16 -4.07 20.64 -9.39
CA VAL A 16 -4.55 19.60 -8.46
C VAL A 16 -5.43 20.24 -7.39
N LEU A 17 -6.66 19.74 -7.26
CA LEU A 17 -7.61 20.16 -6.22
C LEU A 17 -7.87 19.00 -5.26
N PRO A 18 -7.36 19.05 -4.01
CA PRO A 18 -7.69 18.04 -3.02
C PRO A 18 -9.18 18.10 -2.67
N LEU A 19 -9.88 16.98 -2.84
CA LEU A 19 -11.33 16.88 -2.61
C LEU A 19 -11.65 16.47 -1.17
N LEU A 20 -10.83 15.58 -0.61
CA LEU A 20 -10.96 15.01 0.73
C LEU A 20 -9.63 15.12 1.48
N ASP A 21 -9.69 15.08 2.82
CA ASP A 21 -8.50 15.11 3.68
C ASP A 21 -7.90 13.73 3.96
N ASN A 22 -8.55 12.68 3.46
CA ASN A 22 -8.07 11.31 3.58
C ASN A 22 -7.66 10.78 2.21
N ALA A 23 -6.74 9.82 2.23
CA ALA A 23 -6.26 9.13 1.05
C ALA A 23 -6.91 7.73 0.91
N ASN A 24 -8.20 7.63 1.25
CA ASN A 24 -8.88 6.34 1.25
C ASN A 24 -9.28 5.95 -0.18
N LEU A 25 -8.81 4.76 -0.61
CA LEU A 25 -9.13 4.22 -1.95
C LEU A 25 -10.64 4.07 -2.17
N SER A 26 -11.39 3.64 -1.16
CA SER A 26 -12.85 3.52 -1.22
C SER A 26 -13.60 4.84 -1.37
N ALA A 27 -12.93 5.96 -1.07
CA ALA A 27 -13.47 7.31 -1.24
C ALA A 27 -12.99 7.97 -2.55
N GLY A 28 -12.32 7.22 -3.43
CA GLY A 28 -11.79 7.70 -4.70
C GLY A 28 -10.35 8.24 -4.63
N GLY A 29 -9.60 7.88 -3.59
CA GLY A 29 -8.16 8.16 -3.54
C GLY A 29 -7.37 7.32 -4.56
N ASP A 30 -6.16 7.76 -4.86
CA ASP A 30 -5.21 7.05 -5.73
C ASP A 30 -4.23 6.22 -4.90
N ALA A 31 -3.79 5.09 -5.44
CA ALA A 31 -2.69 4.33 -4.88
C ALA A 31 -1.55 4.17 -5.89
N ILE A 32 -0.32 4.24 -5.38
CA ILE A 32 0.91 4.24 -6.18
C ILE A 32 1.72 3.02 -5.79
N ASP A 33 2.02 2.16 -6.77
CA ASP A 33 2.91 1.02 -6.55
C ASP A 33 4.37 1.48 -6.54
N VAL A 34 4.96 1.51 -5.35
CA VAL A 34 6.35 1.92 -5.11
C VAL A 34 7.30 0.73 -4.96
N THR A 35 6.87 -0.49 -5.28
CA THR A 35 7.63 -1.73 -5.04
C THR A 35 9.05 -1.69 -5.63
N ASP A 36 9.22 -1.10 -6.81
CA ASP A 36 10.51 -1.11 -7.53
C ASP A 36 11.48 -0.01 -7.06
N VAL A 37 10.97 1.03 -6.38
CA VAL A 37 11.77 2.18 -5.91
C VAL A 37 12.00 2.17 -4.40
N MET A 38 11.20 1.40 -3.66
CA MET A 38 11.30 1.27 -2.22
C MET A 38 12.63 0.66 -1.79
N HIS A 39 13.29 1.27 -0.80
CA HIS A 39 14.52 0.74 -0.25
C HIS A 39 14.30 -0.65 0.38
N PRO A 40 15.21 -1.63 0.19
CA PRO A 40 15.03 -2.99 0.68
C PRO A 40 14.77 -3.13 2.19
N SER A 41 15.25 -2.18 3.01
CA SER A 41 15.07 -2.23 4.46
C SER A 41 13.62 -2.11 4.93
N TYR A 42 12.71 -1.54 4.14
CA TYR A 42 11.27 -1.58 4.42
C TYR A 42 10.74 -3.02 4.34
N LYS A 43 11.12 -3.74 3.28
CA LYS A 43 10.74 -5.15 3.08
C LYS A 43 11.31 -6.05 4.18
N GLU A 44 12.59 -5.86 4.54
CA GLU A 44 13.23 -6.59 5.64
C GLU A 44 12.51 -6.35 6.97
N THR A 45 12.13 -5.10 7.23
CA THR A 45 11.37 -4.73 8.44
C THR A 45 10.00 -5.38 8.45
N ALA A 46 9.24 -5.32 7.34
CA ALA A 46 7.93 -5.97 7.24
C ALA A 46 8.00 -7.49 7.43
N ILE A 47 9.02 -8.15 6.87
CA ILE A 47 9.26 -9.59 7.06
C ILE A 47 9.56 -9.91 8.52
N ARG A 48 10.40 -9.11 9.19
CA ARG A 48 10.71 -9.30 10.63
C ARG A 48 9.45 -9.14 11.48
N LEU A 49 8.69 -8.07 11.27
CA LEU A 49 7.45 -7.82 12.01
C LEU A 49 6.43 -8.95 11.83
N SER A 50 6.26 -9.44 10.60
CA SER A 50 5.38 -10.57 10.32
C SER A 50 5.81 -11.83 11.08
N ARG A 51 7.12 -12.11 11.12
CA ARG A 51 7.70 -13.24 11.87
C ARG A 51 7.51 -13.09 13.38
N ASP A 52 7.75 -11.90 13.92
CA ASP A 52 7.61 -11.62 15.36
C ASP A 52 6.17 -11.81 15.83
N MET A 53 5.19 -11.57 14.94
CA MET A 53 3.77 -11.86 15.17
C MET A 53 3.38 -13.33 14.91
N GLY A 54 4.31 -14.19 14.50
CA GLY A 54 4.04 -15.59 14.17
C GLY A 54 3.22 -15.77 12.88
N LEU A 55 3.16 -14.76 12.01
CA LEU A 55 2.37 -14.77 10.80
C LEU A 55 3.22 -15.21 9.60
N ARG A 56 2.73 -16.19 8.84
CA ARG A 56 3.33 -16.63 7.57
C ARG A 56 2.95 -15.75 6.38
N TYR A 57 1.87 -14.99 6.54
CA TYR A 57 1.31 -14.06 5.57
C TYR A 57 0.64 -12.92 6.32
N SER A 58 0.96 -11.69 5.95
CA SER A 58 0.37 -10.49 6.53
C SER A 58 0.63 -9.26 5.65
N GLY A 59 -0.25 -8.26 5.78
CA GLY A 59 0.02 -6.88 5.37
C GLY A 59 0.54 -6.11 6.58
N VAL A 60 1.50 -5.21 6.36
CA VAL A 60 2.11 -4.41 7.42
C VAL A 60 2.04 -2.95 7.01
N ASP A 61 1.28 -2.17 7.76
CA ASP A 61 1.08 -0.75 7.49
C ASP A 61 2.07 0.06 8.33
N ILE A 62 2.95 0.77 7.62
CA ILE A 62 4.06 1.53 8.21
C ILE A 62 3.91 2.99 7.80
N ILE A 63 4.08 3.88 8.78
CA ILE A 63 4.26 5.31 8.53
C ILE A 63 5.71 5.71 8.81
N THR A 64 6.28 6.49 7.90
CA THR A 64 7.67 6.96 7.92
C THR A 64 7.72 8.41 7.48
N ALA A 65 8.69 9.16 8.00
CA ALA A 65 8.98 10.52 7.54
C ALA A 65 10.04 10.55 6.42
N ALA A 66 10.80 9.46 6.25
CA ALA A 66 11.82 9.38 5.22
C ALA A 66 11.20 9.09 3.84
N PRO A 67 11.78 9.64 2.75
CA PRO A 67 11.48 9.18 1.40
C PRO A 67 11.61 7.66 1.27
N ILE A 68 10.80 7.05 0.42
CA ILE A 68 10.67 5.60 0.34
C ILE A 68 11.92 4.93 -0.25
N GLU A 69 12.70 5.68 -1.02
CA GLU A 69 13.96 5.27 -1.66
C GLU A 69 15.14 5.22 -0.69
N ASN A 70 15.01 5.89 0.47
CA ASN A 70 16.03 5.91 1.51
C ASN A 70 15.86 4.72 2.48
N PRO A 71 16.92 4.29 3.17
CA PRO A 71 16.79 3.30 4.24
C PRO A 71 15.71 3.71 5.26
N ILE A 72 14.88 2.74 5.66
CA ILE A 72 13.90 2.93 6.74
C ILE A 72 14.59 3.54 7.97
N GLY A 73 14.19 4.77 8.31
CA GLY A 73 14.71 5.50 9.45
C GLY A 73 13.81 5.28 10.66
N GLN A 74 13.40 6.36 11.31
CA GLN A 74 12.33 6.31 12.30
C GLN A 74 11.00 5.99 11.60
N TYR A 75 10.31 4.96 12.08
CA TYR A 75 9.01 4.55 11.58
C TYR A 75 8.08 4.15 12.74
N PHE A 76 6.77 4.15 12.45
CA PHE A 76 5.76 3.61 13.35
C PHE A 76 4.93 2.56 12.60
N VAL A 77 4.62 1.46 13.27
CA VAL A 77 3.70 0.45 12.75
C VAL A 77 2.28 0.90 13.12
N ILE A 78 1.42 1.04 12.12
CA ILE A 78 0.01 1.38 12.30
C ILE A 78 -0.79 0.10 12.57
N GLU A 79 -0.62 -0.90 11.71
CA GLU A 79 -1.38 -2.15 11.75
C GLU A 79 -0.58 -3.32 11.16
N ILE A 80 -0.87 -4.54 11.64
CA ILE A 80 -0.42 -5.79 11.03
C ILE A 80 -1.67 -6.66 10.79
N ASN A 81 -2.02 -6.82 9.52
CA ASN A 81 -3.21 -7.54 9.08
C ASN A 81 -2.86 -8.97 8.68
N ALA A 82 -3.44 -9.98 9.34
CA ALA A 82 -3.21 -11.39 9.00
C ALA A 82 -3.88 -11.84 7.67
N ALA A 83 -4.84 -11.05 7.17
CA ALA A 83 -5.54 -11.29 5.91
C ALA A 83 -5.70 -9.96 5.14
N PRO A 84 -4.61 -9.40 4.58
CA PRO A 84 -4.69 -8.15 3.84
C PRO A 84 -5.48 -8.32 2.54
N GLY A 85 -6.36 -7.35 2.26
CA GLY A 85 -7.02 -7.24 0.97
C GLY A 85 -6.04 -6.77 -0.12
N LEU A 86 -6.22 -7.26 -1.35
CA LEU A 86 -5.40 -6.87 -2.51
C LEU A 86 -6.26 -6.39 -3.68
N ASP A 87 -7.55 -6.19 -3.48
CA ASP A 87 -8.52 -5.88 -4.55
C ASP A 87 -8.09 -4.62 -5.32
N TYR A 88 -7.78 -3.54 -4.60
CA TYR A 88 -7.27 -2.33 -5.23
C TYR A 88 -5.90 -2.50 -5.89
N TYR A 89 -5.02 -3.33 -5.32
CA TYR A 89 -3.70 -3.58 -5.90
C TYR A 89 -3.83 -4.28 -7.25
N VAL A 90 -4.73 -5.27 -7.40
CA VAL A 90 -4.90 -5.99 -8.67
C VAL A 90 -5.61 -5.18 -9.76
N GLU A 91 -6.27 -4.09 -9.39
CA GLU A 91 -6.92 -3.14 -10.31
C GLU A 91 -5.92 -2.14 -10.93
N MET A 92 -4.75 -1.94 -10.31
CA MET A 92 -3.72 -1.03 -10.82
C MET A 92 -3.14 -1.43 -12.18
N GLY A 93 -3.17 -2.71 -12.52
CA GLY A 93 -2.68 -3.19 -13.80
C GLY A 93 -2.28 -4.67 -13.85
N ASP A 94 -1.90 -5.12 -15.04
CA ASP A 94 -1.57 -6.53 -15.29
C ASP A 94 -0.34 -7.00 -14.50
N LYS A 95 0.63 -6.12 -14.23
CA LYS A 95 1.81 -6.44 -13.42
C LYS A 95 1.36 -6.82 -12.00
N GLN A 96 0.57 -5.97 -11.35
CA GLN A 96 0.11 -6.14 -9.98
C GLN A 96 -0.81 -7.36 -9.85
N ARG A 97 -1.70 -7.57 -10.83
CA ARG A 97 -2.53 -8.78 -10.91
C ARG A 97 -1.70 -10.06 -10.95
N ARG A 98 -0.63 -10.11 -11.75
CA ARG A 98 0.29 -11.26 -11.79
C ARG A 98 1.02 -11.45 -10.46
N THR A 99 1.52 -10.36 -9.87
CA THR A 99 2.21 -10.40 -8.57
C THR A 99 1.31 -10.97 -7.48
N ALA A 100 0.07 -10.49 -7.37
CA ALA A 100 -0.90 -10.98 -6.39
C ALA A 100 -1.21 -12.47 -6.62
N ARG A 101 -1.42 -12.87 -7.88
CA ARG A 101 -1.68 -14.27 -8.24
C ARG A 101 -0.53 -15.21 -7.83
N GLU A 102 0.71 -14.83 -8.13
CA GLU A 102 1.88 -15.65 -7.76
C GLU A 102 2.08 -15.71 -6.24
N MET A 103 1.76 -14.63 -5.52
CA MET A 103 1.78 -14.64 -4.07
C MET A 103 0.71 -15.58 -3.48
N TYR A 104 -0.56 -15.48 -3.91
CA TYR A 104 -1.61 -16.41 -3.47
C TYR A 104 -1.28 -17.86 -3.81
N LYS A 105 -0.68 -18.13 -4.98
CA LYS A 105 -0.21 -19.46 -5.34
C LYS A 105 0.81 -20.00 -4.32
N LYS A 106 1.78 -19.18 -3.89
CA LYS A 106 2.76 -19.58 -2.86
C LYS A 106 2.08 -19.87 -1.51
N VAL A 107 1.11 -19.04 -1.12
CA VAL A 107 0.33 -19.24 0.11
C VAL A 107 -0.43 -20.57 0.05
N LEU A 108 -1.16 -20.83 -1.03
CA LEU A 108 -1.92 -22.08 -1.22
C LEU A 108 -1.00 -23.30 -1.19
N VAL A 109 0.14 -23.26 -1.89
CA VAL A 109 1.12 -24.35 -1.87
C VAL A 109 1.64 -24.60 -0.45
N ALA A 110 1.97 -23.56 0.30
CA ALA A 110 2.42 -23.65 1.69
C ALA A 110 1.33 -24.10 2.68
N MET A 111 0.05 -24.00 2.32
CA MET A 111 -1.06 -24.57 3.08
C MET A 111 -1.26 -26.06 2.78
N THR A 112 -0.98 -26.48 1.55
CA THR A 112 -1.11 -27.88 1.12
C THR A 112 0.09 -28.76 1.46
N ASN A 113 1.23 -28.16 1.81
CA ASN A 113 2.48 -28.85 2.17
C ASN A 113 2.97 -28.31 3.53
N PRO A 114 2.42 -28.80 4.66
CA PRO A 114 2.67 -28.26 6.00
C PRO A 114 4.12 -28.46 6.48
#